data_AF-A0A8D0HFD4-F1
#
_entry.id   AF-A0A8D0HFD4-F1
#
_cell.length_a   1.000
_cell.length_b   1.000
_cell.length_c   1.000
_cell.angle_alpha   90.00
_cell.angle_beta   90.00
_cell.angle_gamma   90.00
#
_symmetry.space_group_name_H-M   'P 1'
#
loop_
_entity.id
_entity.type
_entity.pdbx_description
1 polymer ?
#
loop_
_entity_poly.entity_id
_entity_poly.type
_entity_poly.pdbx_seq_one_letter_code
_entity_poly.pdbx_strand_id
1 'polypeptide(L)'
;MSKRKCTFNDKLQEEFPFLAKVTRHEVLCQRCGSYFSVAHGGRSDISTHLRSTKHQKAWLGVPSLSATITNFFKKEERGSDAADLQEACAGCRPARTPGDLGAWRLNKMASGNACIGKTAPDFQATAVVDGAFKQLKLSDYRGKYVVLFFYPLDFTFVCPTEIIAFSERAEEFRKLNCEVVGASVDSHFTHLAWINTPRKEGGLGQLNIPLVADLTHSIAADYGVLKEDEGIAYRGLFIIDNKGILRQITVNDLPVGRSVDETLRLVQAFQHTDKHGEVCPAGWSPGSDTIKPTVKDSKEYFSKQN
;
A
#
# COMPACT_ATOMS: atom_id res chain seq x y z
N MET A 1 18.16 12.23 -45.37
CA MET A 1 16.93 11.48 -45.72
C MET A 1 15.75 12.10 -45.00
N SER A 2 14.73 12.55 -45.73
CA SER A 2 13.52 13.19 -45.18
C SER A 2 12.82 12.26 -44.19
N LYS A 3 12.68 12.67 -42.92
CA LYS A 3 11.87 11.94 -41.93
C LYS A 3 10.45 11.88 -42.47
N ARG A 4 9.99 10.72 -42.95
CA ARG A 4 8.60 10.52 -43.37
C ARG A 4 7.72 10.78 -42.15
N LYS A 5 7.13 11.97 -42.07
CA LYS A 5 6.12 12.29 -41.05
C LYS A 5 4.93 11.38 -41.30
N CYS A 6 4.68 10.43 -40.41
CA CYS A 6 3.50 9.57 -40.48
C CYS A 6 2.25 10.45 -40.35
N THR A 7 1.35 10.36 -41.33
CA THR A 7 0.06 11.06 -41.34
C THR A 7 -1.07 10.05 -41.20
N PHE A 8 -2.23 10.50 -40.72
CA PHE A 8 -3.45 9.69 -40.78
C PHE A 8 -3.79 9.39 -42.26
N ASN A 9 -3.75 8.11 -42.61
CA ASN A 9 -3.91 7.59 -43.97
C ASN A 9 -5.14 6.67 -44.04
N ASP A 10 -5.53 6.30 -45.25
CA ASP A 10 -6.78 5.54 -45.49
C ASP A 10 -6.76 4.17 -44.80
N LYS A 11 -5.58 3.54 -44.66
CA LYS A 11 -5.44 2.28 -43.90
C LYS A 11 -5.77 2.43 -42.41
N LEU A 12 -5.35 3.53 -41.78
CA LEU A 12 -5.70 3.83 -40.39
C LEU A 12 -7.18 4.25 -40.26
N GLN A 13 -7.75 4.88 -41.28
CA GLN A 13 -9.19 5.20 -41.33
C GLN A 13 -10.05 3.93 -41.42
N GLU A 14 -9.64 2.92 -42.19
CA GLU A 14 -10.29 1.61 -42.24
C GLU A 14 -10.16 0.84 -40.92
N GLU A 15 -8.97 0.89 -40.28
CA GLU A 15 -8.73 0.22 -39.00
C GLU A 15 -9.49 0.88 -37.83
N PHE A 16 -9.63 2.20 -37.86
CA PHE A 16 -10.29 2.98 -36.82
C PHE A 16 -11.40 3.86 -37.41
N PRO A 17 -12.55 3.26 -37.81
CA PRO A 17 -13.62 3.96 -38.54
C PRO A 17 -14.30 5.07 -37.72
N PHE A 18 -14.13 5.07 -36.39
CA PHE A 18 -14.65 6.09 -35.50
C PHE A 18 -13.73 7.31 -35.35
N LEU A 19 -12.59 7.32 -36.02
CA LEU A 19 -11.70 8.47 -36.09
C LEU A 19 -12.01 9.24 -37.38
N ALA A 20 -12.16 10.56 -37.28
CA ALA A 20 -12.36 11.43 -38.43
C ALA A 20 -11.15 12.35 -38.60
N LYS A 21 -10.55 12.33 -39.79
CA LYS A 21 -9.46 13.25 -40.12
C LYS A 21 -10.00 14.68 -40.22
N VAL A 22 -9.44 15.58 -39.42
CA VAL A 22 -9.81 17.01 -39.41
C VAL A 22 -8.81 17.80 -40.23
N THR A 23 -7.51 17.56 -39.99
CA THR A 23 -6.42 18.17 -40.76
C THR A 23 -5.35 17.13 -41.11
N ARG A 24 -4.21 17.55 -41.67
CA ARG A 24 -3.09 16.66 -41.99
C ARG A 24 -2.56 15.91 -40.77
N HIS A 25 -2.65 16.51 -39.58
CA HIS A 25 -2.07 15.99 -38.35
C HIS A 25 -3.05 15.89 -37.19
N GLU A 26 -4.29 16.36 -37.35
CA GLU A 26 -5.30 16.34 -36.29
C GLU A 26 -6.47 15.43 -36.65
N VAL A 27 -6.88 14.64 -35.67
CA VAL A 27 -7.93 13.63 -35.78
C VAL A 27 -8.94 13.82 -34.65
N LEU A 28 -10.22 13.79 -34.99
CA LEU A 28 -11.33 13.78 -34.06
C LEU A 28 -11.75 12.34 -33.77
N CYS A 29 -11.75 11.96 -32.50
CA CYS A 29 -12.37 10.72 -32.07
C CYS A 29 -13.87 10.92 -31.86
N GLN A 30 -14.69 10.34 -32.73
CA GLN A 30 -16.15 10.45 -32.66
C GLN A 30 -16.75 9.73 -31.45
N ARG A 31 -16.01 8.81 -30.80
CA ARG A 31 -16.48 8.12 -29.59
C ARG A 31 -16.38 8.96 -28.32
N CYS A 32 -15.29 9.71 -28.14
CA CYS A 32 -15.05 10.51 -26.94
C CYS A 32 -15.03 12.02 -27.19
N GLY A 33 -15.36 12.44 -28.43
CA GLY A 33 -15.42 13.84 -28.86
C GLY A 33 -14.10 14.60 -28.75
N SER A 34 -12.96 13.90 -28.70
CA SER A 34 -11.67 14.53 -28.42
C SER A 34 -10.81 14.64 -29.68
N TYR A 35 -10.14 15.78 -29.83
CA TYR A 35 -9.16 16.03 -30.87
C TYR A 35 -7.76 15.64 -30.37
N PHE A 36 -6.96 15.01 -31.22
CA PHE A 36 -5.57 14.67 -30.90
C PHE A 36 -4.68 14.69 -32.14
N SER A 37 -3.37 14.88 -31.92
CA SER A 37 -2.38 14.95 -32.98
C SER A 37 -1.79 13.58 -33.28
N VAL A 38 -1.61 13.27 -34.56
CA VAL A 38 -0.95 12.05 -35.07
C VAL A 38 0.41 12.32 -35.71
N ALA A 39 0.99 13.49 -35.44
CA ALA A 39 2.19 13.97 -36.13
C ALA A 39 3.48 13.19 -35.81
N HIS A 40 3.51 12.41 -34.72
CA HIS A 40 4.75 11.82 -34.17
C HIS A 40 4.89 10.35 -34.52
N GLY A 41 3.79 9.60 -34.60
CA GLY A 41 3.84 8.16 -34.81
C GLY A 41 2.59 7.55 -35.44
N GLY A 42 1.57 8.34 -35.81
CA GLY A 42 0.36 7.84 -36.46
C GLY A 42 -0.42 6.86 -35.57
N ARG A 43 -0.07 5.58 -35.66
CA ARG A 43 -0.66 4.47 -34.89
C ARG A 43 -0.27 4.50 -33.40
N SER A 44 0.94 4.93 -33.07
CA SER A 44 1.36 5.10 -31.67
C SER A 44 0.54 6.20 -30.97
N ASP A 45 0.35 7.34 -31.65
CA ASP A 45 -0.45 8.44 -31.15
C ASP A 45 -1.92 8.03 -30.95
N ILE A 46 -2.47 7.23 -31.88
CA ILE A 46 -3.80 6.63 -31.73
C ILE A 46 -3.84 5.69 -30.52
N SER A 47 -2.86 4.81 -30.34
CA SER A 47 -2.79 3.90 -29.18
C SER A 47 -2.78 4.67 -27.86
N THR A 48 -1.96 5.72 -27.75
CA THR A 48 -1.93 6.59 -26.57
C THR A 48 -3.27 7.27 -26.32
N HIS A 49 -3.95 7.74 -27.39
CA HIS A 49 -5.30 8.30 -27.26
C HIS A 49 -6.31 7.26 -26.75
N LEU A 50 -6.30 6.03 -27.29
CA LEU A 50 -7.22 4.96 -26.88
C LEU A 50 -7.02 4.54 -25.40
N ARG A 51 -5.79 4.66 -24.88
CA ARG A 51 -5.46 4.43 -23.46
C ARG A 51 -5.79 5.61 -22.54
N SER A 52 -6.17 6.77 -23.09
CA SER A 52 -6.53 7.93 -22.26
C SER A 52 -7.78 7.65 -21.43
N THR A 53 -7.80 8.14 -20.19
CA THR A 53 -8.94 7.97 -19.27
C THR A 53 -10.25 8.52 -19.83
N LYS A 54 -10.18 9.60 -20.63
CA LYS A 54 -11.33 10.17 -21.33
C LYS A 54 -11.90 9.22 -22.39
N HIS A 55 -11.03 8.54 -23.14
CA HIS A 55 -11.45 7.55 -24.11
C HIS A 55 -12.00 6.28 -23.43
N GLN A 56 -11.29 5.77 -22.41
CA GLN A 56 -11.74 4.60 -21.66
C GLN A 56 -13.08 4.82 -20.95
N LYS A 57 -13.31 5.99 -20.36
CA LYS A 57 -14.61 6.35 -19.75
C LYS A 57 -15.74 6.46 -20.77
N ALA A 58 -15.47 6.98 -21.97
CA ALA A 58 -16.47 7.02 -23.05
C ALA A 58 -16.80 5.62 -23.62
N TRP A 59 -15.95 4.62 -23.37
CA TRP A 59 -16.11 3.25 -23.86
C TRP A 59 -16.87 2.31 -22.92
N LEU A 60 -16.94 2.61 -21.63
CA LEU A 60 -17.61 1.78 -20.61
C LEU A 60 -19.16 1.74 -20.75
N GLY A 61 -19.70 2.11 -21.91
CA GLY A 61 -21.14 2.19 -22.19
C GLY A 61 -21.65 1.40 -23.41
N VAL A 62 -20.87 0.55 -24.10
CA VAL A 62 -21.38 -0.23 -25.27
C VAL A 62 -20.86 -1.69 -25.31
N PRO A 63 -21.71 -2.74 -25.46
CA PRO A 63 -21.33 -4.14 -25.19
C PRO A 63 -20.75 -4.97 -26.35
N SER A 64 -20.30 -4.38 -27.47
CA SER A 64 -19.71 -5.17 -28.56
C SER A 64 -18.45 -4.52 -29.13
N LEU A 65 -17.38 -5.33 -29.28
CA LEU A 65 -16.01 -5.03 -29.75
C LEU A 65 -14.86 -5.17 -28.73
N SER A 66 -15.02 -6.03 -27.71
CA SER A 66 -13.88 -6.56 -26.93
C SER A 66 -12.81 -7.25 -27.81
N ALA A 67 -13.20 -7.92 -28.91
CA ALA A 67 -12.27 -8.74 -29.71
C ALA A 67 -11.20 -7.94 -30.48
N THR A 68 -11.49 -6.73 -30.96
CA THR A 68 -10.52 -5.97 -31.80
C THR A 68 -9.41 -5.34 -30.98
N ILE A 69 -9.73 -4.80 -29.79
CA ILE A 69 -8.73 -4.22 -28.88
C ILE A 69 -7.86 -5.32 -28.26
N THR A 70 -8.46 -6.44 -27.83
CA THR A 70 -7.69 -7.57 -27.29
C THR A 70 -6.75 -8.17 -28.33
N ASN A 71 -7.15 -8.23 -29.61
CA ASN A 71 -6.27 -8.69 -30.69
C ASN A 71 -5.18 -7.66 -31.08
N PHE A 72 -5.42 -6.37 -30.87
CA PHE A 72 -4.39 -5.34 -31.04
C PHE A 72 -3.27 -5.49 -30.00
N PHE A 73 -3.63 -5.70 -28.73
CA PHE A 73 -2.64 -5.90 -27.65
C PHE A 73 -1.92 -7.25 -27.73
N LYS A 74 -2.60 -8.33 -28.14
CA LYS A 74 -1.96 -9.66 -28.32
C LYS A 74 -0.90 -9.72 -29.42
N LYS A 75 -0.87 -8.76 -30.35
CA LYS A 75 0.09 -8.76 -31.46
C LYS A 75 1.44 -8.12 -31.08
N GLU A 76 1.52 -7.43 -29.94
CA GLU A 76 2.72 -6.76 -29.44
C GLU A 76 3.62 -7.69 -28.60
N GLU A 77 3.08 -8.81 -28.09
CA GLU A 77 3.80 -9.75 -27.19
C GLU A 77 4.44 -10.97 -27.89
N ARG A 78 4.33 -11.10 -29.22
CA ARG A 78 5.05 -12.14 -29.99
C ARG A 78 6.16 -11.52 -30.81
N GLY A 79 7.34 -11.38 -30.21
CA GLY A 79 8.56 -11.13 -30.95
C GLY A 79 9.68 -10.50 -30.12
N SER A 80 10.37 -11.30 -29.31
CA SER A 80 11.80 -11.08 -29.03
C SER A 80 12.39 -12.32 -28.38
N ASP A 81 12.89 -13.23 -29.24
CA ASP A 81 13.96 -14.14 -28.87
C ASP A 81 15.19 -13.32 -28.49
N ALA A 82 15.80 -13.68 -27.37
CA ALA A 82 16.99 -13.05 -26.82
C ALA A 82 18.24 -13.49 -27.59
N ALA A 83 18.82 -12.59 -28.37
CA ALA A 83 20.25 -12.59 -28.72
C ALA A 83 20.64 -11.23 -29.30
N ASP A 84 21.80 -10.73 -28.84
CA ASP A 84 22.66 -9.74 -29.47
C ASP A 84 22.12 -8.31 -29.71
N LEU A 85 22.65 -7.35 -28.95
CA LEU A 85 23.64 -6.39 -29.48
C LEU A 85 24.07 -5.42 -28.37
N GLN A 86 25.36 -5.49 -28.09
CA GLN A 86 26.13 -4.62 -27.22
C GLN A 86 26.74 -3.48 -28.07
N GLU A 87 27.07 -2.38 -27.40
CA GLU A 87 27.90 -1.23 -27.84
C GLU A 87 27.21 0.06 -28.33
N ALA A 88 27.20 1.01 -27.38
CA ALA A 88 27.78 2.34 -27.46
C ALA A 88 27.22 3.39 -28.45
N CYS A 89 26.68 4.47 -27.87
CA CYS A 89 27.28 5.79 -28.12
C CYS A 89 27.10 6.73 -26.92
N ALA A 90 28.23 7.22 -26.43
CA ALA A 90 28.36 8.21 -25.39
C ALA A 90 27.89 9.59 -25.87
N GLY A 91 27.39 10.40 -24.94
CA GLY A 91 27.38 11.86 -25.09
C GLY A 91 26.10 12.48 -25.65
N CYS A 92 25.03 12.51 -24.85
CA CYS A 92 24.08 13.63 -24.83
C CYS A 92 23.24 13.54 -23.54
N ARG A 93 23.42 14.48 -22.61
CA ARG A 93 22.46 14.67 -21.50
C ARG A 93 21.16 15.22 -22.11
N PRO A 94 19.99 14.59 -21.92
CA PRO A 94 18.75 15.26 -22.29
C PRO A 94 18.46 16.39 -21.30
N ALA A 95 18.22 17.58 -21.87
CA ALA A 95 17.79 18.77 -21.17
C ALA A 95 16.47 18.52 -20.42
N ARG A 96 16.39 18.98 -19.17
CA ARG A 96 15.13 19.01 -18.40
C ARG A 96 14.18 20.01 -19.05
N THR A 97 13.08 19.54 -19.62
CA THR A 97 11.95 20.40 -19.98
C THR A 97 11.15 20.74 -18.71
N PRO A 98 10.92 22.03 -18.39
CA PRO A 98 10.03 22.42 -17.30
C PRO A 98 8.59 22.35 -17.80
N GLY A 99 7.92 21.23 -17.54
CA GLY A 99 6.55 21.03 -18.00
C GLY A 99 5.98 19.68 -17.57
N ASP A 100 6.08 19.36 -16.27
CA ASP A 100 5.31 18.31 -15.59
C ASP A 100 5.38 18.51 -14.06
N LEU A 101 4.91 19.68 -13.61
CA LEU A 101 4.67 19.95 -12.18
C LEU A 101 3.24 19.53 -11.76
N GLY A 102 2.77 18.40 -12.27
CA GLY A 102 1.51 17.78 -11.86
C GLY A 102 1.72 16.28 -11.63
N ALA A 103 1.56 15.85 -10.38
CA ALA A 103 1.51 14.45 -9.92
C ALA A 103 2.81 13.67 -9.58
N TRP A 104 3.89 14.34 -9.16
CA TRP A 104 4.99 13.69 -8.40
C TRP A 104 4.86 13.82 -6.87
N ARG A 105 3.64 14.05 -6.34
CA ARG A 105 3.33 13.91 -4.90
C ARG A 105 2.84 12.50 -4.60
N LEU A 106 3.68 11.49 -4.82
CA LEU A 106 3.49 10.19 -4.17
C LEU A 106 4.15 10.28 -2.79
N ASN A 107 3.35 10.23 -1.73
CA ASN A 107 3.81 10.10 -0.35
C ASN A 107 4.75 8.89 -0.27
N LYS A 108 6.06 9.15 -0.21
CA LYS A 108 7.13 8.14 -0.30
C LYS A 108 7.28 7.27 0.96
N MET A 109 6.32 7.32 1.89
CA MET A 109 6.27 6.59 3.17
C MET A 109 4.83 6.11 3.48
N ALA A 110 4.13 5.62 2.46
CA ALA A 110 2.73 5.20 2.56
C ALA A 110 2.58 3.70 2.32
N SER A 111 1.69 3.06 3.08
CA SER A 111 1.07 1.77 2.79
C SER A 111 -0.39 2.05 2.51
N GLY A 112 -0.80 2.14 1.25
CA GLY A 112 -2.14 2.60 0.88
C GLY A 112 -2.41 4.03 1.35
N ASN A 113 -3.50 4.24 2.08
CA ASN A 113 -3.85 5.53 2.71
C ASN A 113 -3.07 5.78 4.02
N ALA A 114 -2.45 4.76 4.61
CA ALA A 114 -1.68 4.87 5.85
C ALA A 114 -0.29 5.50 5.60
N CYS A 115 -0.04 6.69 6.15
CA CYS A 115 1.21 7.43 5.98
C CYS A 115 1.84 7.80 7.33
N ILE A 116 3.13 7.51 7.52
CA ILE A 116 3.85 7.88 8.75
C ILE A 116 3.81 9.40 8.94
N GLY A 117 3.53 9.84 10.18
CA GLY A 117 3.40 11.25 10.56
C GLY A 117 2.06 11.88 10.18
N LYS A 118 1.11 11.10 9.65
CA LYS A 118 -0.28 11.50 9.39
C LYS A 118 -1.23 10.75 10.30
N THR A 119 -2.45 11.26 10.41
CA THR A 119 -3.54 10.53 11.08
C THR A 119 -3.71 9.17 10.42
N ALA A 120 -3.75 8.10 11.22
CA ALA A 120 -4.00 6.76 10.74
C ALA A 120 -5.40 6.66 10.10
N PRO A 121 -5.59 5.90 9.02
CA PRO A 121 -6.91 5.66 8.43
C PRO A 121 -7.89 5.17 9.50
N ASP A 122 -9.04 5.83 9.61
CA ASP A 122 -10.04 5.46 10.61
C ASP A 122 -10.84 4.25 10.13
N PHE A 123 -11.37 3.48 11.08
CA PHE A 123 -12.23 2.35 10.76
C PHE A 123 -13.27 2.10 11.85
N GLN A 124 -14.36 1.46 11.45
CA GLN A 124 -15.38 0.93 12.33
C GLN A 124 -15.73 -0.49 11.86
N ALA A 125 -15.52 -1.49 12.70
CA ALA A 125 -15.81 -2.88 12.37
C ALA A 125 -16.22 -3.71 13.58
N THR A 126 -16.90 -4.82 13.32
CA THR A 126 -17.27 -5.79 14.36
C THR A 126 -16.01 -6.54 14.78
N ALA A 127 -15.81 -6.68 16.08
CA ALA A 127 -14.71 -7.42 16.66
C ALA A 127 -15.21 -8.44 17.68
N VAL A 128 -14.45 -9.51 17.88
CA VAL A 128 -14.62 -10.41 19.03
C VAL A 128 -13.78 -9.87 20.18
N VAL A 129 -14.43 -9.54 21.29
CA VAL A 129 -13.80 -8.98 22.50
C VAL A 129 -14.37 -9.72 23.70
N ASP A 130 -13.50 -10.38 24.47
CA ASP A 130 -13.88 -11.20 25.63
C ASP A 130 -14.94 -12.28 25.28
N GLY A 131 -14.84 -12.86 24.07
CA GLY A 131 -15.78 -13.87 23.58
C GLY A 131 -17.14 -13.33 23.11
N ALA A 132 -17.34 -12.01 23.10
CA ALA A 132 -18.56 -11.37 22.64
C ALA A 132 -18.33 -10.49 21.41
N PHE A 133 -19.36 -10.30 20.58
CA PHE A 133 -19.31 -9.38 19.46
C PHE A 133 -19.50 -7.94 19.95
N LYS A 134 -18.55 -7.07 19.62
CA LYS A 134 -18.63 -5.63 19.92
C LYS A 134 -18.29 -4.83 18.68
N GLN A 135 -18.92 -3.66 18.56
CA GLN A 135 -18.52 -2.69 17.54
C GLN A 135 -17.31 -1.92 18.06
N LEU A 136 -16.23 -1.91 17.28
CA LEU A 136 -14.98 -1.24 17.63
C LEU A 136 -14.68 -0.16 16.61
N LYS A 137 -14.18 0.99 17.06
CA LYS A 137 -13.65 2.06 16.21
C LYS A 137 -12.20 2.38 16.61
N LEU A 138 -11.37 2.76 15.65
CA LEU A 138 -10.02 3.24 15.97
C LEU A 138 -10.06 4.51 16.85
N SER A 139 -11.08 5.36 16.66
CA SER A 139 -11.31 6.54 17.49
C SER A 139 -11.51 6.23 18.98
N ASP A 140 -11.97 5.03 19.34
CA ASP A 140 -12.22 4.64 20.74
C ASP A 140 -10.92 4.54 21.55
N TYR A 141 -9.79 4.42 20.86
CA TYR A 141 -8.46 4.34 21.46
C TYR A 141 -7.73 5.68 21.57
N ARG A 142 -8.37 6.82 21.27
CA ARG A 142 -7.75 8.14 21.46
C ARG A 142 -7.31 8.31 22.92
N GLY A 143 -6.11 8.86 23.11
CA GLY A 143 -5.45 8.93 24.42
C GLY A 143 -4.59 7.71 24.78
N LYS A 144 -4.67 6.61 24.00
CA LYS A 144 -3.81 5.43 24.14
C LYS A 144 -2.99 5.20 22.87
N TYR A 145 -1.82 4.58 23.02
CA TYR A 145 -1.14 3.99 21.87
C TYR A 145 -1.92 2.76 21.37
N VAL A 146 -1.81 2.46 20.08
CA VAL A 146 -2.43 1.27 19.47
C VAL A 146 -1.40 0.56 18.61
N VAL A 147 -1.23 -0.73 18.84
CA VAL A 147 -0.61 -1.66 17.90
C VAL A 147 -1.73 -2.34 17.13
N LEU A 148 -1.95 -1.94 15.88
CA LEU A 148 -2.87 -2.61 14.97
C LEU A 148 -2.07 -3.56 14.08
N PHE A 149 -2.40 -4.85 14.09
CA PHE A 149 -1.71 -5.81 13.24
C PHE A 149 -2.69 -6.66 12.44
N PHE A 150 -2.43 -6.77 11.15
CA PHE A 150 -3.14 -7.62 10.22
C PHE A 150 -2.47 -8.98 10.14
N TYR A 151 -3.27 -10.03 9.93
CA TYR A 151 -2.79 -11.35 9.60
C TYR A 151 -3.60 -11.93 8.43
N PRO A 152 -3.02 -12.87 7.65
CA PRO A 152 -3.65 -13.39 6.44
C PRO A 152 -5.05 -13.98 6.61
N LEU A 153 -5.15 -15.05 7.41
CA LEU A 153 -6.35 -15.88 7.52
C LEU A 153 -6.39 -16.62 8.86
N ASP A 154 -7.60 -16.81 9.37
CA ASP A 154 -7.93 -17.73 10.46
C ASP A 154 -7.61 -19.19 10.07
N PHE A 155 -7.39 -20.05 11.06
CA PHE A 155 -7.12 -21.50 10.88
C PHE A 155 -5.92 -21.84 9.98
N THR A 156 -4.89 -20.98 9.96
CA THR A 156 -3.63 -21.21 9.23
C THR A 156 -2.44 -21.39 10.20
N PHE A 157 -1.20 -21.40 9.68
CA PHE A 157 -0.03 -21.90 10.42
C PHE A 157 0.68 -20.85 11.29
N VAL A 158 1.10 -19.73 10.71
CA VAL A 158 1.87 -18.68 11.41
C VAL A 158 0.95 -17.72 12.17
N CYS A 159 -0.25 -17.47 11.66
CA CYS A 159 -1.20 -16.55 12.27
C CYS A 159 -1.51 -16.83 13.76
N PRO A 160 -1.80 -18.08 14.20
CA PRO A 160 -2.09 -18.33 15.61
C PRO A 160 -0.89 -18.04 16.51
N THR A 161 0.34 -18.25 16.05
CA THR A 161 1.54 -18.01 16.87
C THR A 161 1.70 -16.52 17.17
N GLU A 162 1.46 -15.64 16.19
CA GLU A 162 1.53 -14.19 16.37
C GLU A 162 0.41 -13.69 17.30
N ILE A 163 -0.83 -14.12 17.06
CA ILE A 163 -1.99 -13.68 17.84
C ILE A 163 -1.85 -14.11 19.30
N ILE A 164 -1.44 -15.35 19.55
CA ILE A 164 -1.21 -15.86 20.90
C ILE A 164 -0.09 -15.08 21.58
N ALA A 165 1.04 -14.85 20.91
CA ALA A 165 2.17 -14.13 21.50
C ALA A 165 1.82 -12.70 21.91
N PHE A 166 1.05 -11.97 21.07
CA PHE A 166 0.54 -10.65 21.43
C PHE A 166 -0.49 -10.71 22.57
N SER A 167 -1.37 -11.71 22.57
CA SER A 167 -2.39 -11.89 23.60
C SER A 167 -1.81 -12.20 24.97
N GLU A 168 -0.78 -13.05 25.05
CA GLU A 168 -0.12 -13.40 26.30
C GLU A 168 0.63 -12.21 26.91
N ARG A 169 1.13 -11.32 26.05
CA ARG A 169 1.90 -10.13 26.44
C ARG A 169 1.09 -8.84 26.41
N ALA A 170 -0.23 -8.91 26.22
CA ALA A 170 -1.11 -7.75 26.13
C ALA A 170 -0.99 -6.82 27.36
N GLU A 171 -0.76 -7.40 28.54
CA GLU A 171 -0.55 -6.65 29.79
C GLU A 171 0.74 -5.80 29.78
N GLU A 172 1.78 -6.21 29.07
CA GLU A 172 3.01 -5.39 28.92
C GLU A 172 2.70 -4.11 28.13
N PHE A 173 1.88 -4.21 27.08
CA PHE A 173 1.42 -3.05 26.32
C PHE A 173 0.48 -2.17 27.15
N ARG A 174 -0.47 -2.75 27.89
CA ARG A 174 -1.42 -1.98 28.73
C ARG A 174 -0.74 -1.17 29.82
N LYS A 175 0.32 -1.71 30.43
CA LYS A 175 1.15 -0.96 31.40
C LYS A 175 1.79 0.29 30.80
N LEU A 176 1.99 0.31 29.48
CA LEU A 176 2.48 1.46 28.73
C LEU A 176 1.34 2.32 28.17
N ASN A 177 0.09 2.14 28.61
CA ASN A 177 -1.08 2.80 28.03
C ASN A 177 -1.18 2.56 26.51
N CYS A 178 -0.89 1.32 26.10
CA CYS A 178 -0.98 0.84 24.72
C CYS A 178 -1.93 -0.34 24.63
N GLU A 179 -2.81 -0.36 23.63
CA GLU A 179 -3.69 -1.49 23.33
C GLU A 179 -3.19 -2.21 22.06
N VAL A 180 -3.50 -3.49 21.96
CA VAL A 180 -3.13 -4.33 20.82
C VAL A 180 -4.41 -4.84 20.16
N VAL A 181 -4.51 -4.72 18.84
CA VAL A 181 -5.70 -5.08 18.05
C VAL A 181 -5.26 -5.94 16.87
N GLY A 182 -5.80 -7.16 16.77
CA GLY A 182 -5.62 -8.02 15.61
C GLY A 182 -6.74 -7.80 14.58
N ALA A 183 -6.44 -7.98 13.29
CA ALA A 183 -7.42 -7.90 12.22
C ALA A 183 -7.12 -8.90 11.09
N SER A 184 -8.16 -9.47 10.49
CA SER A 184 -8.07 -10.15 9.19
C SER A 184 -9.36 -9.94 8.40
N VAL A 185 -9.40 -10.47 7.19
CA VAL A 185 -10.59 -10.43 6.32
C VAL A 185 -11.68 -11.42 6.73
N ASP A 186 -11.43 -12.26 7.73
CA ASP A 186 -12.36 -13.28 8.18
C ASP A 186 -13.57 -12.68 8.92
N SER A 187 -14.64 -13.46 9.03
CA SER A 187 -15.83 -13.04 9.77
C SER A 187 -15.62 -13.10 11.29
N HIS A 188 -16.36 -12.28 12.03
CA HIS A 188 -16.38 -12.35 13.50
C HIS A 188 -16.90 -13.70 14.03
N PHE A 189 -17.70 -14.43 13.24
CA PHE A 189 -18.10 -15.80 13.56
C PHE A 189 -16.92 -16.77 13.45
N THR A 190 -16.09 -16.63 12.40
CA THR A 190 -14.86 -17.42 12.20
C THR A 190 -13.89 -17.17 13.34
N HIS A 191 -13.67 -15.91 13.71
CA HIS A 191 -12.83 -15.53 14.86
C HIS A 191 -13.31 -16.20 16.15
N LEU A 192 -14.60 -16.14 16.45
CA LEU A 192 -15.15 -16.75 17.66
C LEU A 192 -15.00 -18.29 17.65
N ALA A 193 -15.24 -18.93 16.49
CA ALA A 193 -15.00 -20.36 16.34
C ALA A 193 -13.52 -20.72 16.58
N TRP A 194 -12.59 -19.89 16.10
CA TRP A 194 -11.16 -20.13 16.27
C TRP A 194 -10.67 -19.88 17.70
N ILE A 195 -11.24 -18.88 18.38
CA ILE A 195 -11.08 -18.64 19.83
C ILE A 195 -11.55 -19.85 20.65
N ASN A 196 -12.69 -20.44 20.27
CA ASN A 196 -13.24 -21.62 20.94
C ASN A 196 -12.49 -22.92 20.61
N THR A 197 -11.61 -22.90 19.62
CA THR A 197 -10.78 -24.06 19.26
C THR A 197 -9.57 -24.15 20.21
N PRO A 198 -9.27 -25.32 20.81
CA PRO A 198 -8.11 -25.49 21.67
C PRO A 198 -6.78 -25.22 20.96
N ARG A 199 -5.82 -24.60 21.65
CA ARG A 199 -4.48 -24.32 21.09
C ARG A 199 -3.73 -25.55 20.60
N LYS A 200 -3.95 -26.71 21.25
CA LYS A 200 -3.36 -27.99 20.86
C LYS A 200 -3.84 -28.49 19.49
N GLU A 201 -4.96 -27.96 19.00
CA GLU A 201 -5.57 -28.29 17.71
C GLU A 201 -5.35 -27.17 16.68
N GLY A 202 -4.46 -26.21 16.97
CA GLY A 202 -4.21 -25.05 16.10
C GLY A 202 -5.20 -23.89 16.30
N GLY A 203 -6.01 -23.94 17.36
CA GLY A 203 -6.88 -22.83 17.77
C GLY A 203 -6.16 -21.73 18.55
N LEU A 204 -6.90 -20.70 18.95
CA LEU A 204 -6.36 -19.57 19.71
C LEU A 204 -6.55 -19.75 21.23
N GLY A 205 -7.60 -20.44 21.65
CA GLY A 205 -8.07 -20.42 23.03
C GLY A 205 -8.49 -19.00 23.48
N GLN A 206 -8.55 -18.79 24.79
CA GLN A 206 -8.89 -17.47 25.35
C GLN A 206 -7.84 -16.42 24.93
N LEU A 207 -8.34 -15.29 24.42
CA LEU A 207 -7.53 -14.14 24.01
C LEU A 207 -7.79 -12.94 24.90
N ASN A 208 -6.75 -12.15 25.09
CA ASN A 208 -6.75 -10.89 25.82
C ASN A 208 -6.74 -9.69 24.87
N ILE A 209 -6.91 -9.88 23.57
CA ILE A 209 -6.91 -8.82 22.56
C ILE A 209 -8.14 -8.94 21.66
N PRO A 210 -8.70 -7.82 21.18
CA PRO A 210 -9.76 -7.84 20.18
C PRO A 210 -9.27 -8.37 18.83
N LEU A 211 -10.13 -9.14 18.15
CA LEU A 211 -9.96 -9.52 16.75
C LEU A 211 -11.04 -8.87 15.89
N VAL A 212 -10.62 -7.97 15.01
CA VAL A 212 -11.47 -7.19 14.10
C VAL A 212 -11.71 -7.96 12.80
N ALA A 213 -12.98 -8.07 12.42
CA ALA A 213 -13.41 -8.70 11.17
C ALA A 213 -13.52 -7.66 10.04
N ASP A 214 -12.62 -7.70 9.07
CA ASP A 214 -12.62 -6.86 7.86
C ASP A 214 -13.20 -7.60 6.64
N LEU A 215 -14.44 -8.07 6.76
CA LEU A 215 -15.14 -8.80 5.69
C LEU A 215 -15.26 -8.02 4.37
N THR A 216 -15.16 -6.69 4.43
CA THR A 216 -15.26 -5.82 3.25
C THR A 216 -13.91 -5.56 2.57
N HIS A 217 -12.82 -6.01 3.20
CA HIS A 217 -11.43 -5.73 2.83
C HIS A 217 -11.07 -4.24 2.83
N SER A 218 -11.95 -3.37 3.32
CA SER A 218 -11.78 -1.92 3.26
C SER A 218 -10.67 -1.45 4.19
N ILE A 219 -10.56 -2.06 5.37
CA ILE A 219 -9.53 -1.70 6.35
C ILE A 219 -8.16 -2.14 5.85
N ALA A 220 -8.02 -3.38 5.38
CA ALA A 220 -6.79 -3.89 4.79
C ALA A 220 -6.36 -3.07 3.55
N ALA A 221 -7.31 -2.65 2.71
CA ALA A 221 -7.04 -1.78 1.56
C ALA A 221 -6.59 -0.37 1.98
N ASP A 222 -7.27 0.25 2.96
CA ASP A 222 -6.91 1.57 3.47
C ASP A 222 -5.53 1.58 4.12
N TYR A 223 -5.17 0.50 4.80
CA TYR A 223 -3.83 0.31 5.34
C TYR A 223 -2.82 -0.24 4.31
N GLY A 224 -3.23 -0.47 3.06
CA GLY A 224 -2.38 -0.89 1.94
C GLY A 224 -1.73 -2.26 2.09
N VAL A 225 -2.37 -3.15 2.86
CA VAL A 225 -1.87 -4.50 3.15
C VAL A 225 -2.72 -5.58 2.51
N LEU A 226 -3.78 -5.23 1.79
CA LEU A 226 -4.57 -6.19 1.02
C LEU A 226 -3.75 -6.74 -0.16
N LYS A 227 -3.59 -8.06 -0.19
CA LYS A 227 -3.08 -8.82 -1.33
C LYS A 227 -4.24 -9.10 -2.29
N GLU A 228 -4.45 -8.19 -3.25
CA GLU A 228 -5.65 -8.15 -4.09
C GLU A 228 -5.94 -9.43 -4.89
N ASP A 229 -4.90 -10.15 -5.32
CA ASP A 229 -5.01 -11.38 -6.11
C ASP A 229 -5.46 -12.60 -5.28
N GLU A 230 -5.27 -12.56 -3.95
CA GLU A 230 -5.70 -13.63 -3.03
C GLU A 230 -6.83 -13.23 -2.08
N GLY A 231 -7.14 -11.92 -1.98
CA GLY A 231 -8.20 -11.41 -1.10
C GLY A 231 -7.87 -11.52 0.39
N ILE A 232 -6.59 -11.54 0.76
CA ILE A 232 -6.10 -11.67 2.14
C ILE A 232 -5.19 -10.49 2.51
N ALA A 233 -4.94 -10.27 3.79
CA ALA A 233 -3.96 -9.27 4.22
C ALA A 233 -2.53 -9.86 4.29
N TYR A 234 -1.53 -9.07 3.90
CA TYR A 234 -0.15 -9.28 4.32
C TYR A 234 0.00 -9.13 5.83
N ARG A 235 1.16 -9.52 6.38
CA ARG A 235 1.48 -9.36 7.81
C ARG A 235 1.89 -7.91 8.12
N GLY A 236 0.94 -6.99 7.95
CA GLY A 236 1.11 -5.56 8.26
C GLY A 236 0.91 -5.27 9.73
N LEU A 237 1.79 -4.46 10.33
CA LEU A 237 1.70 -3.98 11.71
C LEU A 237 1.94 -2.47 11.71
N PHE A 238 1.11 -1.77 12.49
CA PHE A 238 1.04 -0.33 12.55
C PHE A 238 1.06 0.12 14.01
N ILE A 239 1.99 1.01 14.36
CA ILE A 239 2.03 1.65 15.69
C ILE A 239 1.44 3.05 15.55
N ILE A 240 0.35 3.30 16.25
CA ILE A 240 -0.42 4.54 16.22
C ILE A 240 -0.31 5.18 17.61
N ASP A 241 0.02 6.46 17.68
CA ASP A 241 0.18 7.16 18.96
C ASP A 241 -1.15 7.58 19.59
N ASN A 242 -1.06 8.14 20.80
CA ASN A 242 -2.21 8.61 21.57
C ASN A 242 -3.02 9.75 20.90
N LYS A 243 -2.49 10.40 19.87
CA LYS A 243 -3.17 11.42 19.06
C LYS A 243 -3.79 10.84 17.80
N GLY A 244 -3.64 9.54 17.56
CA GLY A 244 -4.09 8.85 16.35
C GLY A 244 -3.15 9.05 15.16
N ILE A 245 -1.89 9.46 15.38
CA ILE A 245 -0.90 9.63 14.32
C ILE A 245 -0.14 8.32 14.13
N LEU A 246 -0.01 7.88 12.89
CA LEU A 246 0.76 6.70 12.54
C LEU A 246 2.25 6.97 12.68
N ARG A 247 2.96 6.15 13.46
CA ARG A 247 4.37 6.33 13.79
C ARG A 247 5.27 5.30 13.12
N GLN A 248 4.77 4.10 12.87
CA GLN A 248 5.56 2.99 12.38
C GLN A 248 4.73 2.02 11.54
N ILE A 249 5.36 1.45 10.52
CA ILE A 249 4.80 0.42 9.64
C ILE A 249 5.82 -0.71 9.50
N THR A 250 5.41 -1.94 9.82
CA THR A 250 6.15 -3.17 9.48
C THR A 250 5.26 -4.01 8.58
N VAL A 251 5.75 -4.43 7.41
CA VAL A 251 5.03 -5.38 6.55
C VAL A 251 5.96 -6.55 6.26
N ASN A 252 5.58 -7.73 6.72
CA ASN A 252 6.26 -8.97 6.35
C ASN A 252 5.48 -9.67 5.23
N ASP A 253 6.22 -10.40 4.38
CA ASP A 253 5.63 -11.39 3.50
C ASP A 253 5.03 -12.56 4.32
N LEU A 254 4.18 -13.36 3.69
CA LEU A 254 3.37 -14.40 4.32
C LEU A 254 4.15 -15.45 5.15
N PRO A 255 5.35 -15.93 4.76
CA PRO A 255 5.99 -17.05 5.46
C PRO A 255 6.75 -16.65 6.75
N VAL A 256 6.93 -15.35 7.04
CA VAL A 256 7.78 -14.88 8.14
C VAL A 256 6.97 -14.11 9.20
N GLY A 257 6.86 -14.66 10.40
CA GLY A 257 6.21 -14.01 11.54
C GLY A 257 6.97 -12.79 12.06
N ARG A 258 6.26 -11.91 12.78
CA ARG A 258 6.78 -10.69 13.41
C ARG A 258 7.31 -10.95 14.82
N SER A 259 8.01 -9.95 15.37
CA SER A 259 8.54 -9.96 16.74
C SER A 259 7.72 -9.06 17.67
N VAL A 260 7.21 -9.64 18.75
CA VAL A 260 6.51 -8.89 19.82
C VAL A 260 7.50 -8.03 20.60
N ASP A 261 8.74 -8.51 20.81
CA ASP A 261 9.79 -7.75 21.50
C ASP A 261 10.17 -6.47 20.76
N GLU A 262 10.33 -6.56 19.44
CA GLU A 262 10.63 -5.38 18.62
C GLU A 262 9.47 -4.39 18.63
N THR A 263 8.24 -4.90 18.58
CA THR A 263 7.03 -4.06 18.67
C THR A 263 6.98 -3.31 20.01
N LEU A 264 7.25 -4.01 21.12
CA LEU A 264 7.28 -3.42 22.45
C LEU A 264 8.40 -2.36 22.57
N ARG A 265 9.60 -2.68 22.06
CA ARG A 265 10.74 -1.75 22.03
C ARG A 265 10.41 -0.47 21.27
N LEU A 266 9.75 -0.59 20.12
CA LEU A 266 9.33 0.57 19.30
C LEU A 266 8.28 1.42 20.02
N VAL A 267 7.27 0.82 20.66
CA VAL A 267 6.29 1.55 21.48
C VAL A 267 6.99 2.34 22.59
N GLN A 268 7.91 1.70 23.32
CA GLN A 268 8.70 2.35 24.38
C GLN A 268 9.55 3.50 23.84
N ALA A 269 10.18 3.31 22.67
CA ALA A 269 11.01 4.33 22.03
C ALA A 269 10.18 5.57 21.64
N PHE A 270 9.04 5.37 20.97
CA PHE A 270 8.17 6.50 20.59
C PHE A 270 7.66 7.26 21.82
N GLN A 271 7.21 6.55 22.86
CA GLN A 271 6.78 7.18 24.11
C GLN A 271 7.90 7.94 24.81
N HIS A 272 9.13 7.43 24.78
CA HIS A 272 10.29 8.13 25.29
C HIS A 272 10.53 9.44 24.54
N THR A 273 10.57 9.39 23.20
CA THR A 273 10.77 10.60 22.38
C THR A 273 9.64 11.62 22.54
N ASP A 274 8.39 11.17 22.67
CA ASP A 274 7.22 12.04 22.87
C ASP A 274 7.28 12.76 24.24
N LYS A 275 7.85 12.11 25.26
CA LYS A 275 7.94 12.66 26.62
C LYS A 275 9.17 13.56 26.83
N HIS A 276 10.31 13.19 26.25
CA HIS A 276 11.59 13.83 26.55
C HIS A 276 12.11 14.78 25.46
N GLY A 277 11.60 14.66 24.22
CA GLY A 277 12.07 15.49 23.09
C GLY A 277 13.49 15.14 22.60
N GLU A 278 14.08 14.07 23.12
CA GLU A 278 15.32 13.46 22.65
C GLU A 278 15.03 12.44 21.53
N VAL A 279 16.06 11.93 20.87
CA VAL A 279 15.94 10.85 19.87
C VAL A 279 16.65 9.58 20.32
N CYS A 280 16.04 8.44 19.97
CA CYS A 280 16.56 7.11 20.30
C CYS A 280 17.51 6.61 19.20
N PRO A 281 18.76 6.21 19.52
CA PRO A 281 19.70 5.62 18.58
C PRO A 281 19.27 4.24 18.05
N ALA A 282 20.05 3.71 17.09
CA ALA A 282 19.87 2.35 16.59
C ALA A 282 19.98 1.31 17.72
N GLY A 283 19.05 0.37 17.78
CA GLY A 283 19.03 -0.67 18.81
C GLY A 283 18.68 -0.17 20.22
N TRP A 284 18.21 1.07 20.37
CA TRP A 284 17.84 1.62 21.68
C TRP A 284 16.82 0.75 22.42
N SER A 285 17.06 0.56 23.71
CA SER A 285 16.16 -0.08 24.67
C SER A 285 16.04 0.79 25.94
N PRO A 286 15.00 0.61 26.78
CA PRO A 286 14.86 1.37 28.01
C PRO A 286 16.13 1.36 28.88
N GLY A 287 16.61 2.55 29.26
CA GLY A 287 17.85 2.74 30.01
C GLY A 287 19.10 2.97 29.14
N SER A 288 19.01 2.80 27.82
CA SER A 288 20.08 3.17 26.89
C SER A 288 20.21 4.68 26.72
N ASP A 289 21.42 5.13 26.40
CA ASP A 289 21.70 6.54 26.10
C ASP A 289 20.92 7.04 24.88
N THR A 290 20.56 8.32 24.91
CA THR A 290 19.79 9.05 23.90
C THR A 290 20.56 10.25 23.36
N ILE A 291 20.05 10.88 22.30
CA ILE A 291 20.68 12.04 21.66
C ILE A 291 19.75 13.24 21.75
N LYS A 292 20.25 14.36 22.28
CA LYS A 292 19.57 15.66 22.16
C LYS A 292 19.71 16.17 20.72
N PRO A 293 18.62 16.48 20.00
CA PRO A 293 18.64 16.73 18.56
C PRO A 293 19.10 18.15 18.19
N THR A 294 20.24 18.60 18.73
CA THR A 294 20.93 19.82 18.34
C THR A 294 22.40 19.53 18.05
N VAL A 295 23.00 20.26 17.10
CA VAL A 295 24.42 20.05 16.70
C VAL A 295 25.39 20.21 17.87
N LYS A 296 25.04 21.05 18.85
CA LYS A 296 25.88 21.30 20.03
C LYS A 296 25.71 20.18 21.05
N ASP A 297 24.47 19.86 21.41
CA ASP A 297 24.18 18.97 22.53
C ASP A 297 24.34 17.49 22.14
N SER A 298 24.19 17.15 20.86
CA SER A 298 24.42 15.79 20.36
C SER A 298 25.86 15.31 20.57
N LYS A 299 26.82 16.22 20.73
CA LYS A 299 28.23 15.89 20.99
C LYS A 299 28.43 15.15 22.31
N GLU A 300 27.59 15.39 23.31
CA GLU A 300 27.60 14.67 24.59
C GLU A 300 27.49 13.16 24.36
N TYR A 301 26.54 12.75 23.52
CA TYR A 301 26.37 11.34 23.15
C TYR A 301 27.56 10.82 22.33
N PHE A 302 27.95 11.52 21.26
CA PHE A 302 29.00 11.02 20.36
C PHE A 302 30.36 10.86 21.05
N SER A 303 30.71 11.75 21.98
CA SER A 303 31.93 11.64 22.79
C SER A 303 31.86 10.58 23.88
N LYS A 304 30.66 10.15 24.29
CA LYS A 304 30.50 9.05 25.27
C LYS A 304 30.59 7.68 24.61
N GLN A 305 30.15 7.55 23.36
CA GLN A 305 30.07 6.28 22.63
C GLN A 305 31.34 5.92 21.82
N ASN A 306 32.28 6.86 21.68
CA ASN A 306 33.52 6.70 20.90
C ASN A 306 34.70 7.29 21.67
#